data_AF-A0A817UCR1-F1
#
_entry.id   AF-A0A817UCR1-F1
#
_cell.length_a   1.000
_cell.length_b   1.000
_cell.length_c   1.000
_cell.angle_alpha   90.00
_cell.angle_beta   90.00
_cell.angle_gamma   90.00
#
_symmetry.space_group_name_H-M   'P 1'
#
loop_
_entity.id
_entity.type
_entity.pdbx_description
1 polymer ?
#
loop_
_entity_poly.entity_id
_entity_poly.type
_entity_poly.pdbx_seq_one_letter_code
_entity_poly.pdbx_strand_id
1 'polypeptide(L)' 'MSNVGNKQKLIEQLRAEANFERIKVSVACKDLIKYCQDHESGDVLVVGWDKFDIDNPYKEKHPCVML' A
#
# COMPACT_ATOMS: atom_id res chain seq x y z
N MET A 1 -36.82 7.17 -10.71
CA MET A 1 -35.59 7.34 -11.52
C MET A 1 -35.62 6.29 -12.63
N SER A 2 -35.65 6.73 -13.89
CA SER A 2 -35.89 5.89 -15.07
C SER A 2 -34.70 4.96 -15.36
N ASN A 3 -34.99 3.67 -15.58
CA ASN A 3 -34.01 2.60 -15.85
C ASN A 3 -33.07 2.93 -17.04
N VAL A 4 -33.58 3.65 -18.04
CA VAL A 4 -32.81 4.12 -19.20
C VAL A 4 -31.74 5.15 -18.81
N GLY A 5 -32.06 6.11 -17.94
CA GLY A 5 -31.11 7.13 -17.49
C GLY A 5 -29.97 6.53 -16.67
N ASN A 6 -30.25 5.48 -15.88
CA ASN A 6 -29.22 4.75 -15.15
C ASN A 6 -28.29 3.98 -16.10
N LYS A 7 -28.82 3.36 -17.16
CA LYS A 7 -28.01 2.65 -18.17
C LYS A 7 -27.11 3.59 -18.96
N GLN A 8 -27.59 4.80 -19.28
CA GLN A 8 -26.77 5.81 -19.96
C GLN A 8 -25.57 6.22 -19.10
N LYS A 9 -25.78 6.52 -17.82
CA LYS A 9 -24.70 6.82 -16.87
C LYS A 9 -23.68 5.68 -16.74
N LEU A 10 -24.15 4.44 -16.69
CA LEU A 10 -23.27 3.27 -16.65
C LEU A 10 -22.40 3.15 -17.92
N ILE A 11 -22.98 3.41 -19.10
CA ILE A 11 -22.22 3.39 -20.36
C ILE A 11 -21.14 4.46 -20.36
N GLU A 12 -21.46 5.66 -19.89
CA GLU A 12 -20.48 6.76 -19.78
C GLU A 12 -19.33 6.39 -18.83
N GLN A 13 -19.63 5.80 -17.66
CA GLN A 13 -18.62 5.29 -16.73
C GLN A 13 -17.72 4.24 -17.41
N LEU A 14 -18.31 3.24 -18.05
CA LEU A 14 -17.55 2.15 -18.66
C LEU A 14 -16.66 2.64 -19.82
N ARG A 15 -17.11 3.65 -20.59
CA ARG A 15 -16.29 4.29 -21.62
C ARG A 15 -15.09 5.00 -21.02
N ALA A 16 -15.27 5.70 -19.89
CA ALA A 16 -14.16 6.34 -19.17
C ALA A 16 -13.15 5.29 -18.66
N GLU A 17 -13.61 4.19 -18.06
CA GLU A 17 -12.74 3.11 -17.56
C GLU A 17 -12.02 2.35 -18.70
N ALA A 18 -12.67 2.19 -19.85
CA ALA A 18 -12.08 1.56 -21.02
C ALA A 18 -10.92 2.39 -21.60
N ASN A 19 -11.06 3.72 -21.57
CA ASN A 19 -10.08 4.68 -22.08
C ASN A 19 -8.86 4.89 -21.17
N PHE A 20 -8.77 4.19 -20.03
CA PHE A 20 -7.60 4.27 -19.16
C PHE A 20 -6.40 3.53 -19.78
N GLU A 21 -5.29 4.23 -19.97
CA GLU A 21 -4.05 3.64 -20.44
C GLU A 21 -3.46 2.70 -19.37
N ARG A 22 -3.24 1.43 -19.74
CA ARG A 22 -2.70 0.41 -18.85
C ARG A 22 -1.22 0.20 -19.15
N ILE A 23 -0.44 -0.04 -18.10
CA ILE A 23 0.93 -0.53 -18.22
C ILE A 23 0.96 -2.06 -18.14
N LYS A 24 2.05 -2.67 -18.65
CA LYS A 24 2.26 -4.12 -18.51
C LYS A 24 2.41 -4.46 -17.03
N VAL A 25 1.76 -5.55 -16.60
CA VAL A 25 1.86 -6.06 -15.22
C VAL A 25 3.33 -6.29 -14.83
N SER A 26 4.15 -6.81 -15.75
CA SER A 26 5.57 -7.02 -15.52
C SER A 26 6.35 -5.73 -15.21
N VAL A 27 5.93 -4.58 -15.74
CA VAL A 27 6.55 -3.28 -15.46
C VAL A 27 6.10 -2.80 -14.09
N ALA A 28 4.80 -2.83 -13.81
CA ALA A 28 4.25 -2.48 -12.50
C ALA A 28 4.90 -3.29 -11.36
N CYS A 29 5.09 -4.61 -11.55
CA CYS A 29 5.77 -5.45 -10.57
C CYS A 29 7.22 -5.02 -10.33
N LYS A 30 7.95 -4.65 -11.38
CA LYS A 30 9.34 -4.15 -11.24
C LYS A 30 9.38 -2.84 -10.48
N ASP A 31 8.46 -1.93 -10.76
CA ASP A 31 8.38 -0.64 -10.08
C ASP A 31 8.06 -0.82 -8.59
N LEU A 32 7.13 -1.72 -8.25
CA LEU A 32 6.82 -2.07 -6.85
C LEU A 32 8.02 -2.69 -6.13
N ILE A 33 8.70 -3.65 -6.76
CA ILE A 33 9.89 -4.28 -6.17
C ILE A 33 10.98 -3.24 -5.93
N LYS A 34 11.23 -2.37 -6.91
CA LYS A 34 12.22 -1.30 -6.79
C LYS A 34 11.87 -0.36 -5.64
N TYR A 35 10.61 0.07 -5.54
CA TYR A 35 10.17 0.93 -4.46
C TYR A 35 10.41 0.29 -3.09
N CYS A 36 10.06 -0.99 -2.93
CA CYS A 36 10.30 -1.72 -1.69
C CYS A 36 11.80 -1.80 -1.35
N GLN A 37 12.66 -2.08 -2.33
CA GLN A 37 14.12 -2.15 -2.13
C GLN A 37 14.71 -0.79 -1.74
N ASP A 38 14.27 0.28 -2.40
CA ASP A 38 14.75 1.64 -2.15
C ASP A 38 14.38 2.13 -0.73
N HIS A 39 13.29 1.61 -0.14
CA HIS A 39 12.80 1.99 1.19
C HIS A 39 13.06 0.93 2.27
N GLU A 40 13.62 -0.22 1.92
CA GLU A 40 13.84 -1.35 2.83
C GLU A 40 14.66 -0.93 4.04
N SER A 41 15.72 -0.15 3.83
CA SER A 41 16.62 0.30 4.91
C SER A 41 15.95 1.22 5.94
N GLY A 42 14.84 1.87 5.57
CA GLY A 42 14.06 2.76 6.44
C GLY A 42 12.90 2.06 7.14
N ASP A 43 12.59 0.83 6.77
CA ASP A 43 11.52 0.05 7.38
C ASP A 43 12.03 -0.67 8.63
N VAL A 44 11.65 -0.12 9.78
CA VAL A 44 12.02 -0.64 11.10
C VAL A 44 11.48 -2.05 11.34
N LEU A 45 10.37 -2.43 10.71
CA LEU A 45 9.77 -3.76 10.86
C LEU A 45 10.52 -4.82 10.06
N VAL A 46 11.21 -4.42 8.99
CA VAL A 46 12.02 -5.31 8.14
C VAL A 46 13.45 -5.41 8.65
N VAL A 47 14.08 -4.27 8.96
CA VAL A 47 15.50 -4.19 9.32
C VAL A 47 15.75 -4.44 10.81
N GLY A 48 14.71 -4.25 11.63
CA GLY A 48 14.77 -4.36 13.08
C GLY A 48 15.17 -3.04 13.75
N TRP A 49 14.67 -2.84 14.98
CA TRP A 49 14.91 -1.64 15.79
C TRP A 49 16.39 -1.45 16.16
N ASP A 50 17.18 -2.53 16.18
CA ASP A 50 18.60 -2.51 16.58
C ASP A 50 19.49 -1.66 15.65
N LYS A 51 19.03 -1.38 14.43
CA LYS A 51 19.78 -0.57 13.45
C LYS A 51 19.32 0.89 13.37
N PHE A 52 18.27 1.26 14.11
CA PHE A 52 17.79 2.63 14.19
C PHE A 52 18.15 3.20 15.57
N ASP A 53 18.52 4.47 15.62
CA ASP A 53 18.73 5.20 16.89
C ASP A 53 17.40 5.44 17.67
N ILE A 54 16.32 4.76 17.27
CA ILE A 54 14.98 4.84 17.86
C ILE A 54 14.66 3.48 18.47
N ASP A 55 14.50 3.44 19.79
CA ASP A 55 14.02 2.25 20.49
C ASP A 55 12.54 2.00 20.23
N ASN A 56 12.13 0.73 20.26
CA ASN A 56 10.72 0.36 20.13
C ASN A 56 9.89 0.99 21.27
N PRO A 57 8.95 1.91 20.97
CA PRO A 57 8.13 2.59 21.99
C PRO A 57 7.21 1.63 22.75
N TYR A 58 6.96 0.43 22.23
CA TYR A 58 6.17 -0.62 22.87
C TYR A 58 7.01 -1.67 23.63
N LYS A 59 8.35 -1.50 23.68
CA LYS A 59 9.21 -2.39 24.46
C LYS A 59 8.94 -2.15 25.95
N GLU A 60 8.48 -3.17 26.65
CA GLU A 60 8.28 -3.10 28.10
C GLU A 60 9.60 -2.71 28.79
N LYS A 61 9.58 -1.60 29.54
CA LYS A 61 10.75 -1.09 30.26
C LYS A 61 11.00 -1.81 31.58
N HIS A 62 9.96 -2.45 32.13
CA HIS A 62 10.00 -3.17 33.40
C HIS A 62 9.25 -4.50 33.26
N PRO A 63 9.76 -5.60 33.85
CA PRO A 63 9.05 -6.86 33.82
C PRO A 63 7.70 -6.73 34.55
N CYS A 64 6.65 -7.24 33.93
CA CYS A 64 5.32 -7.32 34.55
C CYS A 64 5.42 -8.13 35.85
N VAL A 65 5.19 -7.48 37.00
CA VAL A 65 5.06 -8.18 38.27
C VAL A 65 3.61 -8.64 38.36
N MET A 66 3.36 -9.96 38.35
CA MET A 66 2.04 -10.47 38.73
C MET A 66 1.81 -10.14 40.21
N LEU A 67 0.78 -9.34 40.49
CA LEU A 67 0.29 -9.04 41.84
C LEU A 67 -0.54 -10.19 42.40
#